data_AF-A0A954ZJW7-F1
#
_entry.id   AF-A0A954ZJW7-F1
#
_cell.length_a   1.000
_cell.length_b   1.000
_cell.length_c   1.000
_cell.angle_alpha   90.00
_cell.angle_beta   90.00
_cell.angle_gamma   90.00
#
_symmetry.space_group_name_H-M   'P 1'
#
loop_
_entity.id
_entity.type
_entity.pdbx_description
1 polymer ?
#
loop_
_entity_poly.entity_id
_entity_poly.type
_entity_poly.pdbx_seq_one_letter_code
_entity_poly.pdbx_strand_id
1 'polypeptide(L)'
;VPCFKLGLRLGPAIVQQFHQSQRNGFYVRVLERGEVAAGDTVAIMQRDPGGISIAQLYRARFFQPDPMLLRRAAEHPATSTEWRGELLEGLD
;
A
#
# COMPACT_ATOMS: atom_id res chain seq x y z
N VAL A 1 3.82 -4.95 1.50
CA VAL A 1 3.93 -6.41 1.77
C VAL A 1 4.80 -6.61 3.00
N PRO A 2 4.40 -7.42 4.00
CA PRO A 2 5.23 -7.66 5.18
C PRO A 2 6.51 -8.40 4.77
N CYS A 3 7.67 -7.96 5.25
CA CYS A 3 8.96 -8.54 4.92
C CYS A 3 9.48 -9.43 6.04
N PHE A 4 10.41 -10.34 5.72
CA PHE A 4 10.97 -11.29 6.69
C PHE A 4 11.65 -10.62 7.90
N LYS A 5 12.16 -9.38 7.75
CA LYS A 5 12.78 -8.61 8.84
C LYS A 5 11.81 -8.37 10.00
N LEU A 6 10.51 -8.28 9.73
CA LEU A 6 9.49 -8.18 10.77
C LEU A 6 9.49 -9.45 11.64
N GLY A 7 9.63 -10.62 11.01
CA GLY A 7 9.73 -11.92 11.70
C GLY A 7 11.00 -12.06 12.54
N LEU A 8 12.13 -11.50 12.09
CA LEU A 8 13.36 -11.44 12.89
C LEU A 8 13.17 -10.61 14.17
N ARG A 9 12.36 -9.54 14.11
CA ARG A 9 12.15 -8.62 15.24
C ARG A 9 11.07 -9.05 16.23
N LEU A 10 9.99 -9.67 15.74
CA LEU A 10 8.77 -9.94 16.52
C LEU A 10 8.37 -11.42 16.57
N GLY A 11 9.18 -12.31 15.97
CA GLY A 11 8.90 -13.75 15.86
C GLY A 11 8.26 -14.13 14.52
N PRO A 12 8.52 -15.35 13.99
CA PRO A 12 8.24 -15.69 12.60
C PRO A 12 6.75 -15.66 12.22
N ALA A 13 5.85 -15.97 13.15
CA ALA A 13 4.41 -15.97 12.91
C ALA A 13 3.85 -14.59 12.49
N ILE A 14 4.53 -13.51 12.88
CA ILE A 14 4.06 -12.15 12.64
C ILE A 14 3.91 -11.82 11.15
N VAL A 15 4.73 -12.40 10.28
CA VAL A 15 4.71 -12.11 8.85
C VAL A 15 3.39 -12.59 8.24
N GLN A 16 3.00 -13.83 8.57
CA GLN A 16 1.73 -14.39 8.14
C GLN A 16 0.55 -13.68 8.82
N GLN A 17 0.65 -13.33 10.11
CA GLN A 17 -0.40 -12.59 10.81
C GLN A 17 -0.64 -11.20 10.19
N PHE A 18 0.40 -10.44 9.86
CA PHE A 18 0.28 -9.16 9.17
C PHE A 18 -0.38 -9.32 7.81
N HIS A 19 0.08 -10.30 7.02
CA HIS A 19 -0.48 -10.60 5.71
C HIS A 19 -1.99 -10.89 5.80
N GLN A 20 -2.39 -11.81 6.68
CA GLN A 20 -3.79 -12.22 6.88
C GLN A 20 -4.65 -11.08 7.43
N SER A 21 -4.09 -10.24 8.32
CA SER A 21 -4.83 -9.11 8.89
C SER A 21 -5.15 -8.01 7.87
N GLN A 22 -4.40 -7.93 6.76
CA GLN A 22 -4.45 -6.85 5.77
C GLN A 22 -4.10 -5.45 6.34
N ARG A 23 -3.56 -5.37 7.57
CA ARG A 23 -3.18 -4.13 8.25
C ARG A 23 -1.72 -3.73 7.95
N ASN A 24 -1.41 -3.50 6.69
CA ASN A 24 -0.01 -3.36 6.22
C ASN A 24 0.55 -1.93 6.21
N GLY A 25 -0.25 -0.94 6.63
CA GLY A 25 0.12 0.47 6.47
C GLY A 25 0.31 0.86 5.01
N PHE A 26 0.97 1.99 4.79
CA PHE A 26 1.28 2.51 3.46
C PHE A 26 2.49 3.44 3.52
N TYR A 27 3.06 3.71 2.35
CA TYR A 27 4.11 4.70 2.18
C TYR A 27 3.53 5.98 1.56
N VAL A 28 4.18 7.10 1.84
CA VAL A 28 3.90 8.40 1.22
C VAL A 28 5.17 8.91 0.55
N ARG A 29 5.01 9.67 -0.53
CA ARG A 29 6.11 10.44 -1.11
C ARG A 29 6.09 11.86 -0.57
N VAL A 30 7.27 12.44 -0.36
CA VAL A 30 7.39 13.85 0.01
C VAL A 30 7.15 14.70 -1.24
N LEU A 31 6.08 15.49 -1.24
CA LEU A 31 5.75 16.45 -2.31
C LEU A 31 6.52 17.75 -2.15
N GLU A 32 6.57 18.22 -0.90
CA GLU A 32 7.21 19.44 -0.47
C GLU A 32 7.98 19.13 0.82
N ARG A 33 9.21 19.63 0.89
CA ARG A 33 10.06 19.42 2.08
C ARG A 33 9.72 20.48 3.13
N GLY A 34 9.81 20.09 4.39
CA GLY A 34 9.58 20.98 5.52
C GLY A 34 9.94 20.29 6.83
N GLU A 35 9.67 20.97 7.93
CA GLU A 35 9.86 20.44 9.28
C GLU A 35 8.54 19.83 9.80
N VAL A 36 8.66 18.75 10.55
CA VAL A 36 7.53 18.07 11.21
C VAL A 36 7.95 17.64 12.61
N ALA A 37 7.02 17.69 13.55
CA ALA A 37 7.23 17.34 14.95
C ALA A 37 6.15 16.40 15.48
N ALA A 38 6.45 15.71 16.58
CA ALA A 38 5.47 14.90 17.28
C ALA A 38 4.35 15.78 17.84
N GLY A 39 3.10 15.43 17.52
CA GLY A 39 1.92 16.22 17.90
C GLY A 39 1.35 17.06 16.75
N ASP A 40 2.06 17.18 15.63
CA ASP A 40 1.52 17.87 14.46
C ASP A 40 0.26 17.19 13.92
N THR A 41 -0.66 17.99 13.39
CA THR A 41 -1.91 17.50 12.84
C THR A 41 -1.71 16.94 11.43
N VAL A 42 -2.22 15.73 11.19
CA VAL A 42 -2.34 15.17 9.84
C VAL A 42 -3.73 15.50 9.30
N ALA A 43 -3.78 16.34 8.27
CA ALA A 43 -5.01 16.74 7.61
C ALA A 43 -5.05 16.23 6.16
N ILE A 44 -6.24 15.89 5.68
CA ILE A 44 -6.46 15.51 4.29
C ILE A 44 -6.80 16.78 3.52
N MET A 45 -5.83 17.30 2.78
CA MET A 45 -5.99 18.53 1.99
C MET A 45 -6.77 18.29 0.70
N GLN A 46 -6.61 17.10 0.11
CA GLN A 46 -7.29 16.69 -1.11
C GLN A 46 -7.60 15.20 -1.04
N ARG A 47 -8.80 14.82 -1.51
CA ARG A 47 -9.16 13.44 -1.79
C ARG A 47 -9.27 13.26 -3.29
N ASP A 48 -8.65 12.22 -3.80
CA ASP A 48 -8.84 11.80 -5.18
C ASP A 48 -10.25 11.19 -5.33
N PRO A 49 -11.14 11.74 -6.19
CA PRO A 49 -12.45 11.15 -6.46
C PRO A 49 -12.37 9.73 -7.03
N GLY A 50 -11.30 9.44 -7.77
CA GLY A 50 -10.94 8.12 -8.28
C GLY A 50 -9.98 7.35 -7.37
N GLY A 51 -9.81 7.78 -6.12
CA GLY A 51 -8.89 7.17 -5.16
C GLY A 51 -9.18 5.69 -4.90
N ILE A 52 -8.13 4.91 -4.73
CA ILE A 52 -8.20 3.49 -4.38
C ILE A 52 -7.76 3.33 -2.93
N SER A 53 -8.55 2.68 -2.09
CA SER A 53 -8.08 2.41 -0.72
C SER A 53 -6.95 1.36 -0.74
N ILE A 54 -5.96 1.56 0.12
CA ILE A 54 -4.86 0.61 0.30
C ILE A 54 -5.38 -0.78 0.68
N ALA A 55 -6.45 -0.85 1.49
CA ALA A 55 -7.07 -2.11 1.87
C ALA A 55 -7.71 -2.83 0.67
N GLN A 56 -8.43 -2.13 -0.21
CA GLN A 56 -8.98 -2.70 -1.43
C GLN A 56 -7.87 -3.21 -2.35
N LEU A 57 -6.83 -2.40 -2.59
CA LEU A 57 -5.70 -2.79 -3.43
C LEU A 57 -4.97 -4.03 -2.89
N TYR A 58 -4.70 -4.06 -1.59
CA TYR A 58 -4.03 -5.18 -0.95
C TYR A 58 -4.86 -6.46 -1.04
N ARG A 59 -6.17 -6.37 -0.76
CA ARG A 59 -7.09 -7.49 -0.88
C ARG A 59 -7.16 -8.00 -2.33
N ALA A 60 -7.25 -7.09 -3.29
CA ALA A 60 -7.26 -7.40 -4.71
C ALA A 60 -6.01 -8.16 -5.14
N ARG A 61 -4.83 -7.72 -4.68
CA ARG A 61 -3.57 -8.33 -5.10
C ARG A 61 -3.30 -9.71 -4.49
N PHE A 62 -3.76 -9.97 -3.26
CA PHE A 62 -3.31 -11.13 -2.49
C PHE A 62 -4.40 -12.12 -2.06
N PHE A 63 -5.68 -11.72 -2.06
CA PHE A 63 -6.76 -12.56 -1.50
C PHE A 63 -7.91 -12.77 -2.47
N GLN A 64 -8.34 -11.72 -3.16
CA GLN A 64 -9.49 -11.74 -4.05
C GLN A 64 -9.17 -10.94 -5.32
N PRO A 65 -8.54 -11.56 -6.33
CA PRO A 65 -8.16 -10.92 -7.57
C PRO A 65 -9.29 -10.09 -8.19
N ASP A 66 -8.99 -8.82 -8.46
CA ASP A 66 -9.85 -7.89 -9.19
C ASP A 66 -9.01 -7.24 -10.30
N PRO A 67 -9.00 -7.83 -11.52
CA PRO A 67 -8.17 -7.36 -12.62
C PRO A 67 -8.42 -5.90 -13.01
N MET A 68 -9.66 -5.43 -12.91
CA MET A 68 -10.01 -4.04 -13.23
C MET A 68 -9.42 -3.08 -12.20
N LEU A 69 -9.52 -3.42 -10.91
CA LEU A 69 -8.93 -2.63 -9.84
C LEU A 69 -7.40 -2.62 -9.90
N LEU A 70 -6.76 -3.76 -10.17
CA LEU A 70 -5.30 -3.85 -10.28
C LEU A 70 -4.79 -3.02 -11.46
N ARG A 71 -5.45 -3.09 -12.63
CA ARG A 71 -5.12 -2.24 -13.78
C ARG A 71 -5.27 -0.75 -13.48
N ARG A 72 -6.40 -0.34 -12.90
CA ARG A 72 -6.63 1.05 -12.50
C ARG A 72 -5.58 1.54 -11.51
N ALA A 73 -5.16 0.69 -10.57
CA ALA A 73 -4.10 1.02 -9.63
C ALA A 73 -2.73 1.17 -10.31
N ALA A 74 -2.40 0.29 -11.26
CA ALA A 74 -1.15 0.40 -12.02
C ALA A 74 -1.09 1.67 -12.89
N GLU A 75 -2.21 2.07 -13.48
CA GLU A 75 -2.32 3.27 -14.32
C GLU A 75 -2.39 4.57 -13.50
N HIS A 76 -2.64 4.49 -12.19
CA HIS A 76 -2.79 5.66 -11.34
C HIS A 76 -1.45 6.45 -11.22
N PRO A 77 -1.46 7.79 -11.41
CA PRO A 77 -0.23 8.60 -11.37
C PRO A 77 0.52 8.55 -10.03
N ALA A 78 -0.21 8.39 -8.91
CA ALA A 78 0.39 8.34 -7.57
C ALA A 78 1.02 6.98 -7.20
N THR A 79 0.86 5.94 -8.02
CA THR A 79 1.43 4.60 -7.76
C THR A 79 2.95 4.63 -7.92
N SER A 80 3.67 3.93 -7.04
CA SER A 80 5.13 3.84 -7.16
C SER A 80 5.53 3.00 -8.37
N THR A 81 6.71 3.26 -8.94
CA THR A 81 7.20 2.55 -10.13
C THR A 81 7.28 1.04 -9.90
N GLU A 82 7.72 0.62 -8.72
CA GLU A 82 7.84 -0.78 -8.32
C GLU A 82 6.46 -1.46 -8.31
N TRP A 83 5.47 -0.82 -7.69
CA TRP A 83 4.11 -1.36 -7.62
C TRP A 83 3.43 -1.42 -8.98
N ARG A 84 3.75 -0.52 -9.93
CA ARG A 84 3.17 -0.62 -11.29
C ARG A 84 3.52 -1.95 -11.96
N GLY A 85 4.78 -2.38 -11.87
CA GLY A 85 5.20 -3.68 -12.41
C GLY A 85 4.49 -4.84 -11.72
N GLU A 86 4.53 -4.89 -10.38
CA GLU A 86 3.95 -5.98 -9.58
C GLU A 86 2.42 -6.13 -9.73
N LEU A 87 1.72 -5.03 -10.03
CA LEU A 87 0.27 -5.03 -10.24
C LEU A 87 -0.10 -5.50 -11.64
N LEU A 88 0.74 -5.22 -12.65
CA LEU A 88 0.54 -5.69 -14.03
C LEU A 88 0.92 -7.16 -14.20
N GLU A 89 2.00 -7.62 -13.57
CA GLU A 89 2.36 -9.05 -13.54
C GLU A 89 1.26 -9.94 -12.94
N GLY A 90 0.42 -9.39 -12.06
CA GLY A 90 -0.73 -10.09 -11.50
C GLY A 90 -1.95 -10.17 -12.43
N LEU A 91 -1.86 -9.65 -13.66
CA LEU A 91 -2.93 -9.66 -14.66
C LEU A 91 -2.70 -10.65 -15.81
N ASP A 92 -1.47 -11.13 -15.98
CA ASP A 92 -1.09 -12.17 -16.94
C ASP A 92 -1.33 -13.57 -16.35
#